data_AF-W0JUI1-F1
#
_entry.id   AF-W0JUI1-F1
#
_cell.length_a   1.000
_cell.length_b   1.000
_cell.length_c   1.000
_cell.angle_alpha   90.00
_cell.angle_beta   90.00
_cell.angle_gamma   90.00
#
_symmetry.space_group_name_H-M   'P 1'
#
loop_
_entity.id
_entity.type
_entity.pdbx_description
1 polymer ?
#
loop_
_entity_poly.entity_id
_entity_poly.type
_entity_poly.pdbx_seq_one_letter_code
_entity_poly.pdbx_strand_id
1 'polypeptide(L)' 'MLEWLSRETAVDASINAAPILILAYFAVLFEVVSPWQFELLPVVLTHTLTMLPLILLLFVTYLAARLIERDASRS' A
#
# COMPACT_ATOMS: atom_id res chain seq x y z
N MET A 1 -12.75 21.87 6.94
CA MET A 1 -12.30 21.68 5.55
C MET A 1 -11.30 20.54 5.61
N LEU A 2 -11.45 19.48 4.81
CA LEU A 2 -10.54 18.32 4.88
C LEU A 2 -9.15 18.76 4.39
N GLU A 3 -8.23 19.09 5.31
CA GLU A 3 -6.90 19.65 4.98
C GLU A 3 -6.00 18.69 4.20
N TRP A 4 -6.26 17.37 4.24
CA TRP A 4 -5.59 16.40 3.38
C TRP A 4 -5.89 16.58 1.87
N LEU A 5 -6.94 17.35 1.51
CA LEU A 5 -7.17 17.81 0.13
C LEU A 5 -6.22 18.94 -0.29
N SER A 6 -5.24 19.33 0.54
CA SER A 6 -4.12 20.12 0.05
C SER A 6 -3.53 19.43 -1.18
N ARG A 7 -3.21 20.21 -2.23
CA ARG A 7 -2.73 19.67 -3.51
C ARG A 7 -1.51 18.78 -3.33
N GLU A 8 -0.67 19.08 -2.34
CA GLU A 8 0.54 18.33 -2.02
C GLU A 8 0.22 16.98 -1.37
N THR A 9 -0.55 16.98 -0.29
CA THR A 9 -0.94 15.74 0.42
C THR A 9 -1.76 14.80 -0.47
N ALA A 10 -2.64 15.35 -1.31
CA ALA A 10 -3.41 14.57 -2.28
C ALA A 10 -2.51 13.93 -3.35
N VAL A 11 -1.46 14.64 -3.80
CA VAL A 11 -0.48 14.10 -4.75
C VAL A 11 0.35 12.99 -4.10
N ASP A 12 0.83 13.19 -2.87
CA ASP A 12 1.62 12.18 -2.14
C ASP A 12 0.82 10.91 -1.88
N ALA A 13 -0.44 11.04 -1.47
CA ALA A 13 -1.34 9.91 -1.29
C ALA A 13 -1.59 9.18 -2.62
N SER A 14 -1.75 9.91 -3.71
CA SER A 14 -1.97 9.32 -5.05
C SER A 14 -0.75 8.57 -5.57
N ILE A 15 0.46 9.12 -5.37
CA ILE A 15 1.72 8.47 -5.76
C ILE A 15 1.90 7.16 -4.99
N ASN A 16 1.55 7.13 -3.71
CA ASN A 16 1.59 5.91 -2.89
C ASN A 16 0.42 4.95 -3.18
N ALA A 17 -0.73 5.45 -3.63
CA ALA A 17 -1.89 4.62 -3.97
C ALA A 17 -1.58 3.71 -5.18
N ALA A 18 -0.83 4.18 -6.17
CA ALA A 18 -0.48 3.39 -7.35
C ALA A 18 0.22 2.06 -7.01
N PRO A 19 1.35 2.02 -6.26
CA PRO A 19 1.98 0.76 -5.87
C PRO A 19 1.09 -0.08 -4.94
N ILE A 20 0.30 0.53 -4.05
CA ILE A 20 -0.65 -0.20 -3.19
C ILE A 20 -1.68 -0.95 -4.05
N LEU A 21 -2.27 -0.29 -5.04
CA LEU A 21 -3.25 -0.89 -5.94
C LEU A 21 -2.65 -2.02 -6.78
N ILE A 22 -1.43 -1.83 -7.30
CA ILE A 22 -0.72 -2.85 -8.07
C ILE A 22 -0.44 -4.09 -7.20
N LEU A 23 0.09 -3.90 -5.99
CA LEU A 23 0.37 -5.00 -5.07
C LEU A 23 -0.91 -5.70 -4.61
N ALA A 24 -1.98 -4.96 -4.32
CA ALA A 24 -3.28 -5.53 -3.96
C ALA A 24 -3.87 -6.35 -5.12
N TYR A 25 -3.76 -5.84 -6.36
CA TYR A 25 -4.15 -6.59 -7.55
C TYR A 25 -3.40 -7.92 -7.66
N PHE A 26 -2.07 -7.90 -7.52
CA PHE A 26 -1.26 -9.12 -7.61
C PHE A 26 -1.50 -10.07 -6.44
N ALA A 27 -1.69 -9.57 -5.23
CA ALA A 27 -2.04 -10.40 -4.07
C ALA A 27 -3.33 -11.18 -4.32
N VAL A 28 -4.37 -10.52 -4.84
CA VAL A 28 -5.63 -11.18 -5.23
C VAL A 28 -5.42 -12.12 -6.41
N LEU A 29 -4.66 -11.70 -7.42
CA LEU A 29 -4.42 -12.52 -8.61
C LEU A 29 -3.72 -13.83 -8.25
N PHE A 30 -2.72 -13.82 -7.37
CA PHE A 30 -2.00 -15.04 -6.98
C PHE A 30 -2.83 -15.99 -6.12
N GLU A 31 -3.81 -15.46 -5.38
CA GLU A 31 -4.78 -16.28 -4.64
C GLU A 31 -5.76 -16.97 -5.61
N VAL A 32 -6.25 -16.26 -6.62
CA VAL A 32 -7.24 -16.78 -7.59
C VAL A 32 -6.59 -17.68 -8.65
N VAL A 33 -5.40 -17.29 -9.12
CA VAL A 33 -4.66 -17.94 -10.20
C VAL A 33 -3.25 -18.20 -9.70
N SER A 34 -3.08 -19.29 -8.96
CA SER A 34 -1.76 -19.71 -8.48
C SER A 34 -0.86 -20.05 -9.67
N PRO A 35 0.25 -19.32 -9.89
CA PRO A 35 1.19 -19.61 -10.98
C PRO A 35 2.08 -20.83 -10.67
N TRP A 36 2.05 -21.30 -9.42
CA TRP A 36 2.87 -22.39 -8.94
C TRP A 36 1.98 -23.60 -8.63
N GLN A 37 2.46 -24.82 -8.89
CA GLN A 37 1.77 -26.09 -8.62
C GLN A 37 1.69 -26.44 -7.11
N PHE A 38 1.47 -25.43 -6.25
CA PHE A 38 1.50 -25.52 -4.78
C PHE A 38 2.84 -25.98 -4.18
N GLU A 39 3.95 -25.72 -4.87
CA GLU A 39 5.28 -25.87 -4.29
C GLU A 39 5.49 -24.86 -3.16
N LEU A 40 5.89 -25.34 -1.97
CA LEU A 40 5.89 -24.55 -0.73
C LEU A 40 6.76 -23.29 -0.85
N LEU A 41 8.00 -23.43 -1.32
CA LEU A 41 8.96 -22.33 -1.35
C LEU A 41 8.52 -21.19 -2.30
N PRO A 42 8.19 -21.44 -3.58
CA PRO A 42 7.67 -20.40 -4.47
C PRO A 42 6.42 -19.70 -3.92
N VAL A 43 5.47 -20.45 -3.36
CA VAL A 43 4.23 -19.91 -2.81
C VAL A 43 4.52 -18.95 -1.65
N VAL A 44 5.34 -19.39 -0.69
CA VAL A 44 5.74 -18.56 0.47
C VAL A 44 6.47 -17.32 0.02
N LEU A 45 7.41 -17.44 -0.93
CA LEU A 45 8.17 -16.29 -1.46
C LEU A 45 7.26 -15.30 -2.18
N THR A 46 6.38 -15.75 -3.08
CA THR A 46 5.43 -14.88 -3.79
C THR A 46 4.54 -14.11 -2.83
N HIS A 47 3.97 -14.79 -1.82
CA HIS A 47 3.11 -14.13 -0.84
C HIS A 47 3.90 -13.16 0.04
N THR A 48 5.07 -13.56 0.53
CA THR A 48 5.90 -12.70 1.38
C THR A 48 6.35 -11.45 0.62
N LEU A 49 6.87 -11.61 -0.60
CA LEU A 49 7.36 -10.49 -1.41
C LEU A 49 6.25 -9.56 -1.92
N THR A 50 4.99 -10.00 -1.91
CA THR A 50 3.85 -9.16 -2.32
C THR A 50 3.14 -8.54 -1.12
N MET A 51 2.83 -9.33 -0.09
CA MET A 51 2.07 -8.88 1.08
C MET A 51 2.90 -8.00 2.00
N LEU A 52 4.19 -8.31 2.19
CA LEU A 52 5.05 -7.49 3.06
C LEU A 52 5.15 -6.03 2.60
N PRO A 53 5.53 -5.72 1.34
CA PRO A 53 5.55 -4.34 0.89
C PRO A 53 4.16 -3.72 0.84
N LEU A 54 3.10 -4.49 0.53
CA LEU A 54 1.72 -3.98 0.54
C LEU A 54 1.33 -3.44 1.93
N ILE A 55 1.54 -4.26 2.97
CA ILE A 55 1.21 -3.91 4.35
C ILE A 55 2.08 -2.73 4.82
N LEU A 56 3.38 -2.76 4.54
CA LEU A 56 4.29 -1.69 4.93
C LEU A 56 3.94 -0.37 4.25
N LEU A 57 3.68 -0.37 2.93
CA LEU A 57 3.29 0.82 2.19
C LEU A 57 1.97 1.37 2.73
N LEU A 58 0.96 0.53 2.91
CA LEU A 58 -0.34 0.96 3.46
C LEU A 58 -0.17 1.61 4.84
N PHE A 59 0.62 0.98 5.71
CA PHE A 59 0.89 1.50 7.05
C PHE A 59 1.65 2.83 7.02
N VAL A 60 2.72 2.93 6.23
CA VAL A 60 3.54 4.14 6.13
C VAL A 60 2.76 5.28 5.50
N THR A 61 1.98 5.02 4.44
CA THR A 61 1.13 6.03 3.79
C THR A 61 0.06 6.55 4.75
N TYR A 62 -0.58 5.67 5.51
CA TYR A 62 -1.54 6.08 6.54
C TYR A 62 -0.88 6.91 7.64
N LEU A 63 0.28 6.49 8.13
CA LEU A 63 1.02 7.21 9.16
C LEU A 63 1.45 8.59 8.67
N ALA A 64 1.96 8.69 7.45
CA ALA A 64 2.36 9.95 6.83
C ALA A 64 1.18 10.92 6.72
N ALA A 65 0.04 10.46 6.18
CA ALA A 65 -1.17 11.28 6.08
C ALA A 65 -1.62 11.81 7.45
N ARG A 66 -1.63 10.94 8.47
CA ARG A 66 -2.02 11.32 9.84
C ARG A 66 -1.05 12.31 10.49
N LEU A 67 0.25 12.20 10.21
CA LEU A 67 1.24 13.14 10.71
C LEU A 67 1.08 14.52 10.06
N ILE A 68 0.83 14.56 8.76
CA ILE A 68 0.59 15.81 8.02
C ILE A 68 -0.66 16.53 8.56
N GLU A 69 -1.77 15.82 8.75
CA GLU A 69 -3.00 16.40 9.33
C GLU A 69 -2.75 16.97 10.73
N ARG A 70 -1.97 16.26 11.55
CA ARG A 70 -1.64 16.71 12.91
C ARG A 70 -0.81 17.99 12.89
N ASP A 71 0.19 18.07 12.02
CA ASP A 71 1.08 19.24 11.94
C ASP A 71 0.34 20.45 11.34
N ALA A 72 -0.58 20.24 10.40
CA ALA A 72 -1.49 21.27 9.89
C ALA A 72 -2.37 21.87 11.01
N SER A 73 -2.96 21.03 11.88
CA SER A 73 -3.82 21.49 12.98
C SER A 73 -3.12 22.28 14.09
N ARG A 74 -1.78 22.28 14.12
CA ARG A 74 -0.95 22.96 15.13
C ARG A 74 -0.42 24.32 14.68
N SER A 75 -0.55 24.65 13.39
CA SER A 75 -0.10 25.92 12.79
C SER A 75 -1.24 26.93 12.75
#